data_AF-A0AAE2T0B9-F1
#
_entry.id   AF-A0AAE2T0B9-F1
#
_cell.length_a   1.000
_cell.length_b   1.000
_cell.length_c   1.000
_cell.angle_alpha   90.00
_cell.angle_beta   90.00
_cell.angle_gamma   90.00
#
_symmetry.space_group_name_H-M   'P 1'
#
loop_
_entity.id
_entity.type
_entity.pdbx_description
1 polymer ?
#
loop_
_entity_poly.entity_id
_entity_poly.type
_entity_poly.pdbx_seq_one_letter_code
_entity_poly.pdbx_strand_id
1 'polypeptide(L)'
;MKALAVLSLTLLLTACMSHDAQKAEHILKLFHCKGIEPSQMQHNSVTQYYEHSLYSSKSKAEAYIEQYKNGEESFEIPLSEIVNQQYELYKSACQNLGGIPAKELF
;
A
#
# COMPACT_ATOMS: atom_id res chain seq x y z
N MET A 1 -28.75 40.83 23.90
CA MET A 1 -27.97 39.71 24.47
C MET A 1 -28.24 38.49 23.60
N LYS A 2 -27.23 38.07 22.83
CA LYS A 2 -26.45 36.81 23.00
C LYS A 2 -27.23 35.61 22.46
N ALA A 3 -27.16 35.36 21.14
CA ALA A 3 -26.14 34.55 20.45
C ALA A 3 -26.26 33.07 20.80
N LEU A 4 -26.38 32.22 19.78
CA LEU A 4 -25.78 30.88 19.64
C LEU A 4 -26.27 30.22 18.34
N ALA A 5 -25.84 30.78 17.20
CA ALA A 5 -25.75 30.02 15.96
C ALA A 5 -24.35 29.39 15.96
N VAL A 6 -24.19 28.21 16.55
CA VAL A 6 -22.95 27.43 16.42
C VAL A 6 -23.04 26.66 15.11
N LEU A 7 -22.66 27.34 14.04
CA LEU A 7 -22.33 26.70 12.78
C LEU A 7 -20.98 25.99 12.97
N SER A 8 -21.02 24.72 13.37
CA SER A 8 -19.84 23.85 13.27
C SER A 8 -19.58 23.59 11.78
N LEU A 9 -18.92 24.55 11.14
CA LEU A 9 -18.30 24.36 9.83
C LEU A 9 -17.04 23.54 10.08
N THR A 10 -17.19 22.22 10.17
CA THR A 10 -16.03 21.33 10.03
C THR A 10 -15.49 21.57 8.63
N LEU A 11 -14.43 22.38 8.55
CA LEU A 11 -13.58 22.50 7.38
C LEU A 11 -13.15 21.07 7.02
N LEU A 12 -13.83 20.47 6.05
CA LEU A 12 -13.25 19.39 5.27
C LEU A 12 -12.13 20.05 4.49
N LEU A 13 -10.96 20.16 5.12
CA LEU A 13 -9.70 20.34 4.44
C LEU A 13 -9.53 19.08 3.59
N THR A 14 -10.14 19.09 2.41
CA THR A 14 -9.79 18.15 1.36
C THR A 14 -8.34 18.44 1.05
N ALA A 15 -7.43 17.67 1.65
CA ALA A 15 -6.03 17.68 1.29
C ALA A 15 -5.98 17.50 -0.23
N CYS A 16 -5.46 18.50 -0.94
CA CYS A 16 -5.25 18.39 -2.38
C CYS A 16 -4.19 17.30 -2.57
N MET A 17 -4.66 16.07 -2.80
CA MET A 17 -3.77 14.93 -3.00
C MET A 17 -2.98 15.17 -4.27
N SER A 18 -1.65 15.14 -4.16
CA SER A 18 -0.80 15.20 -5.35
C SER A 18 -1.14 14.03 -6.30
N HIS A 19 -1.00 14.25 -7.61
CA HIS A 19 -1.22 13.22 -8.62
C HIS A 19 -0.34 11.97 -8.39
N ASP A 20 0.86 12.14 -7.82
CA ASP A 20 1.77 11.05 -7.47
C ASP A 20 1.23 10.18 -6.32
N ALA A 21 0.67 10.81 -5.28
CA ALA A 21 -0.01 10.09 -4.19
C ALA A 21 -1.23 9.30 -4.67
N GLN A 22 -2.02 9.86 -5.60
CA GLN A 22 -3.15 9.15 -6.19
C GLN A 22 -2.71 7.91 -6.98
N LYS A 23 -1.61 8.01 -7.74
CA LYS A 23 -1.03 6.86 -8.44
C LYS A 23 -0.52 5.80 -7.47
N ALA A 24 0.19 6.21 -6.42
CA ALA A 24 0.67 5.32 -5.38
C ALA A 24 -0.48 4.54 -4.70
N GLU A 25 -1.58 5.22 -4.36
CA GLU A 25 -2.78 4.57 -3.82
C GLU A 25 -3.44 3.60 -4.81
N HIS A 26 -3.42 3.92 -6.11
CA HIS A 26 -3.94 3.01 -7.13
C HIS A 26 -3.11 1.73 -7.21
N ILE A 27 -1.77 1.84 -7.17
CA ILE A 27 -0.87 0.69 -7.13
C ILE A 27 -1.09 -0.11 -5.84
N LEU A 28 -1.29 0.55 -4.69
CA LEU A 28 -1.56 -0.13 -3.41
C LEU A 28 -2.79 -1.05 -3.49
N LYS A 29 -3.82 -0.71 -4.26
CA LYS A 29 -5.01 -1.56 -4.46
C LYS A 29 -4.69 -2.90 -5.14
N LEU A 30 -3.52 -3.02 -5.79
CA LEU A 30 -3.05 -4.25 -6.40
C LEU A 30 -2.39 -5.21 -5.39
N PHE A 31 -2.10 -4.77 -4.15
CA PHE A 31 -1.50 -5.59 -3.08
C PHE A 31 -2.50 -6.57 -2.47
N HIS A 32 -2.95 -7.49 -3.31
CA HIS A 32 -3.86 -8.56 -2.97
C HIS A 32 -3.42 -9.84 -3.69
N CYS A 33 -3.06 -10.84 -2.87
CA CYS A 33 -2.64 -12.16 -3.30
C CYS A 33 -3.72 -13.18 -2.91
N LYS A 34 -4.19 -13.97 -3.88
CA LYS A 34 -5.20 -15.02 -3.67
C LYS A 34 -4.60 -16.40 -3.91
N GLY A 35 -5.28 -17.45 -3.44
CA GLY A 35 -4.91 -18.83 -3.78
C GLY A 35 -3.71 -19.39 -3.03
N ILE A 36 -3.21 -18.67 -2.02
CA ILE A 36 -2.29 -19.25 -1.04
C ILE A 36 -3.13 -20.11 -0.08
N GLU A 37 -2.83 -21.40 -0.02
CA GLU A 37 -3.43 -22.34 0.94
C GLU A 37 -2.37 -22.68 2.00
N PRO A 38 -2.39 -22.03 3.19
CA PRO A 38 -1.34 -22.21 4.19
C PRO A 38 -1.21 -23.66 4.66
N SER A 39 -2.32 -24.41 4.68
CA SER A 39 -2.35 -25.81 5.08
C SER A 39 -1.62 -26.75 4.10
N GLN A 40 -1.44 -26.33 2.84
CA GLN A 40 -0.77 -27.08 1.79
C GLN A 40 0.66 -26.57 1.54
N MET A 41 1.09 -25.55 2.27
CA MET A 41 2.40 -24.94 2.11
C MET A 41 3.45 -25.74 2.88
N GLN A 42 4.55 -26.11 2.20
CA GLN A 42 5.69 -26.71 2.89
C GLN A 42 6.38 -25.64 3.74
N HIS A 43 6.22 -25.70 5.06
CA HIS A 43 6.90 -24.76 5.96
C HIS A 43 8.41 -25.01 5.99
N ASN A 44 9.15 -24.21 5.22
CA ASN A 44 10.61 -24.20 5.18
C ASN A 44 11.14 -22.76 5.13
N SER A 45 12.46 -22.59 5.12
CA SER A 45 13.08 -21.26 5.12
C SER A 45 12.72 -20.43 3.88
N VAL A 46 12.45 -21.08 2.74
CA VAL A 46 12.08 -20.41 1.48
C VAL A 46 10.66 -19.87 1.58
N THR A 47 9.70 -20.67 2.04
CA THR A 47 8.31 -20.19 2.20
C THR A 47 8.22 -19.10 3.27
N GLN A 48 8.94 -19.25 4.39
CA GLN A 48 9.02 -18.21 5.42
C GLN A 48 9.58 -16.89 4.88
N TYR A 49 10.61 -16.96 4.03
CA TYR A 49 11.17 -15.78 3.37
C TYR A 49 10.11 -15.07 2.50
N TYR A 50 9.36 -15.81 1.69
CA TYR A 50 8.35 -15.21 0.83
C TYR A 50 7.11 -14.75 1.61
N GLU A 51 6.69 -15.44 2.67
CA GLU A 51 5.64 -14.97 3.58
C GLU A 51 6.03 -13.63 4.22
N HIS A 52 7.27 -13.53 4.71
CA HIS A 52 7.81 -12.28 5.25
C HIS A 52 7.90 -11.18 4.18
N SER A 53 8.35 -11.53 2.98
CA SER A 53 8.44 -10.59 1.84
C SER A 53 7.06 -10.08 1.43
N LEU A 54 6.05 -10.94 1.41
CA LEU A 54 4.66 -10.60 1.09
C LEU A 54 4.10 -9.60 2.09
N TYR A 55 4.29 -9.85 3.39
CA TYR A 55 3.83 -8.95 4.45
C TYR A 55 4.60 -7.63 4.46
N SER A 56 5.93 -7.69 4.46
CA SER A 56 6.79 -6.51 4.63
C SER A 56 6.72 -5.55 3.45
N SER A 57 6.64 -6.04 2.21
CA SER A 57 6.50 -5.18 1.02
C SER A 57 5.19 -4.38 1.05
N LYS A 58 4.07 -5.02 1.40
CA LYS A 58 2.78 -4.33 1.58
C LYS A 58 2.84 -3.29 2.69
N SER A 59 3.33 -3.68 3.86
CA SER A 59 3.41 -2.77 5.02
C SER A 59 4.29 -1.55 4.73
N LYS A 60 5.40 -1.71 4.00
CA LYS A 60 6.25 -0.59 3.56
C LYS A 60 5.52 0.32 2.58
N ALA A 61 4.81 -0.22 1.59
CA ALA A 61 4.03 0.58 0.65
C ALA A 61 2.95 1.43 1.36
N GLU A 62 2.27 0.87 2.35
CA GLU A 62 1.29 1.58 3.19
C GLU A 62 1.97 2.70 3.98
N ALA A 63 3.11 2.41 4.62
CA ALA A 63 3.87 3.39 5.40
C ALA A 63 4.36 4.56 4.54
N TYR A 64 4.93 4.31 3.36
CA TYR A 64 5.41 5.38 2.48
C TYR A 64 4.30 6.33 2.03
N ILE A 65 3.09 5.80 1.75
CA ILE A 65 1.94 6.63 1.40
C ILE A 65 1.50 7.49 2.58
N GLU A 66 1.50 6.93 3.80
CA GLU A 66 1.16 7.66 5.02
C GLU A 66 2.17 8.77 5.32
N GLN A 67 3.47 8.44 5.31
CA GLN A 67 4.56 9.38 5.54
C GLN A 67 4.54 10.53 4.52
N TYR A 68 4.29 10.22 3.24
CA TYR A 68 4.14 11.24 2.20
C TYR A 68 2.96 12.18 2.46
N LYS A 69 1.80 11.63 2.86
CA LYS A 69 0.60 12.41 3.17
C LYS A 69 0.78 13.33 4.37
N ASN A 70 1.54 12.88 5.35
CA ASN A 70 1.83 13.64 6.55
C ASN A 70 2.98 14.66 6.33
N GLY A 71 3.67 14.60 5.18
CA GLY A 71 4.84 15.42 4.89
C GLY A 71 6.05 15.04 5.76
N GLU A 72 6.08 13.82 6.27
CA GLU A 72 7.13 13.30 7.15
C GLU A 72 8.38 12.86 6.38
N GLU A 73 8.24 12.59 5.08
CA GLU A 73 9.32 12.10 4.25
C GLU A 73 9.33 12.77 2.87
N SER A 74 10.53 13.18 2.45
CA SER A 74 10.80 13.61 1.08
C SER A 74 11.59 12.52 0.39
N PHE A 75 10.97 11.87 -0.59
CA PHE A 75 11.62 10.83 -1.37
C PHE A 75 12.48 11.42 -2.48
N GLU A 76 13.61 10.78 -2.78
CA GLU A 76 14.50 11.18 -3.89
C GLU A 76 13.90 10.84 -5.27
N ILE A 77 12.94 9.91 -5.31
CA ILE A 77 12.19 9.49 -6.49
C ILE A 77 10.68 9.58 -6.21
N PRO A 78 9.81 9.57 -7.24
CA PRO A 78 8.37 9.66 -7.04
C PRO A 78 7.82 8.57 -6.11
N LEU A 79 6.86 8.92 -5.25
CA LEU A 79 6.22 7.99 -4.32
C LEU A 79 5.61 6.80 -5.07
N SER A 80 4.96 7.06 -6.22
CA SER A 80 4.37 5.99 -7.02
C SER A 80 5.41 4.99 -7.53
N GLU A 81 6.64 5.42 -7.78
CA GLU A 81 7.73 4.53 -8.18
C GLU A 81 8.21 3.66 -7.02
N ILE A 82 8.34 4.22 -5.81
CA ILE A 82 8.70 3.46 -4.60
C ILE A 82 7.64 2.40 -4.29
N VAL A 83 6.36 2.79 -4.35
CA VAL A 83 5.25 1.86 -4.14
C VAL A 83 5.22 0.77 -5.22
N ASN A 84 5.54 1.10 -6.47
CA ASN A 84 5.68 0.11 -7.54
C ASN A 84 6.82 -0.87 -7.28
N GLN A 85 7.97 -0.40 -6.78
CA GLN A 85 9.08 -1.29 -6.41
C GLN A 85 8.67 -2.27 -5.29
N GLN A 86 7.91 -1.81 -4.29
CA GLN A 86 7.33 -2.71 -3.29
C GLN A 86 6.31 -3.68 -3.89
N TYR A 87 5.54 -3.25 -4.89
CA TYR A 87 4.56 -4.11 -5.56
C TYR A 87 5.23 -5.26 -6.34
N GLU A 88 6.36 -5.00 -7.01
CA GLU A 88 7.11 -6.07 -7.69
C GLU A 88 7.65 -7.13 -6.71
N LEU A 89 8.11 -6.71 -5.53
CA LEU A 89 8.50 -7.62 -4.46
C LEU A 89 7.30 -8.44 -3.95
N TYR A 90 6.16 -7.77 -3.74
CA TYR A 90 4.91 -8.41 -3.33
C TYR A 90 4.44 -9.46 -4.33
N LYS A 91 4.45 -9.11 -5.62
CA LYS A 91 4.04 -9.97 -6.74
C LYS A 91 4.92 -11.20 -6.84
N SER A 92 6.24 -11.01 -6.77
CA SER A 92 7.22 -12.11 -6.75
C SER A 92 6.98 -13.04 -5.55
N ALA A 93 6.80 -12.48 -4.35
CA ALA A 93 6.52 -13.28 -3.16
C ALA A 93 5.20 -14.07 -3.27
N CYS A 94 4.13 -13.42 -3.74
CA CYS A 94 2.83 -14.03 -3.98
C CYS A 94 2.95 -15.25 -4.91
N GLN A 95 3.64 -15.09 -6.05
CA GLN A 95 3.83 -16.16 -7.03
C GLN A 95 4.66 -17.33 -6.49
N ASN A 96 5.72 -17.04 -5.72
CA ASN A 96 6.56 -18.08 -5.11
C ASN A 96 5.84 -18.86 -4.01
N LEU A 97 4.82 -18.28 -3.38
CA LEU A 97 3.92 -18.97 -2.45
C LEU A 97 2.79 -19.74 -3.16
N GLY A 98 2.79 -19.80 -4.49
CA GLY A 98 1.75 -20.43 -5.29
C GLY A 98 0.47 -19.58 -5.46
N GLY A 99 0.52 -18.31 -5.03
CA GLY A 99 -0.59 -17.38 -5.14
C GLY A 99 -0.70 -16.70 -6.51
N ILE A 100 -1.85 -16.09 -6.72
CA ILE A 100 -2.20 -15.32 -7.91
C ILE A 100 -2.27 -13.84 -7.50
N PRO A 101 -1.37 -12.97 -7.99
CA PRO A 101 -1.44 -11.54 -7.73
C PRO A 101 -2.64 -10.91 -8.46
N ALA A 102 -3.10 -9.75 -8.01
CA ALA A 102 -4.13 -9.00 -8.70
C ALA A 102 -3.72 -8.73 -10.16
N LYS A 103 -4.66 -8.95 -11.10
CA LYS A 103 -4.41 -8.70 -12.52
C LYS A 103 -4.25 -7.19 -12.74
N GLU A 104 -3.14 -6.81 -13.36
CA GLU A 104 -2.93 -5.44 -13.85
C GLU A 104 -4.03 -5.13 -14.88
N LEU A 105 -4.87 -4.13 -14.57
CA LEU A 105 -5.71 -3.48 -15.57
C LEU A 105 -4.81 -2.54 -16.38
N PHE A 106 -4.30 -3.05 -17.50
CA PHE A 106 -3.86 -2.23 -18.62
C PHE A 106 -4.89 -2.36 -19.75
#